data_AF-A0A397DZK2-F1
#
_entry.id   AF-A0A397DZK2-F1
#
_cell.length_a   1.000
_cell.length_b   1.000
_cell.length_c   1.000
_cell.angle_alpha   90.00
_cell.angle_beta   90.00
_cell.angle_gamma   90.00
#
_symmetry.space_group_name_H-M   'P 1'
#
loop_
_entity.id
_entity.type
_entity.pdbx_description
1 polymer ?
#
loop_
_entity_poly.entity_id
_entity_poly.type
_entity_poly.pdbx_seq_one_letter_code
_entity_poly.pdbx_strand_id
1 'polypeptide(L)'
;MHTSASSIVSLTHFLTEGVLTEQYVLENIDALLDCIRTANVTIRWTILHSRMQETIPMMNHSGDQRRVFDKGTDPDRLVTLLLQTSQLEWKLKHEFERLLAAKEDRWQHCINETCDRLSELSEYFTGEKPLTRVERNEDLIKWFADTSAKVASLDYVNHVKAGRRIKRLIEALGHVEQFDQIDTSLQVKAFLSESRAYLTEMVRTVRVRPEVMGIIEAVSDLSYAWEIINDFMSILHTRVKRDPSCVILLRALFLKLASILDVPLTRIYQCKSSDVISVAEYYSGEIVDYVRRVMEIIPQSVFRILAGIIKLQTDHMKVIPVKIEANLLKNHAQLSERYRLARATNEVSKYTEGILAMKKTLLGILEVDPRQVLEEGLRKELVYRVRPMSLSFVSRAYHDILQFPPAESTTAKECTAIFQTLAGTLQAYRLSFEYIQDYVGIYGLRMWHEELSRVINYNVEAECNRYLKKKVYDRTSQFQSRAIPIPRFSPPPNDPSSINFMG
;
A
#
# COMPACT_ATOMS: atom_id res chain seq x y z
N MET A 1 -12.18 -17.12 18.36
CA MET A 1 -10.99 -17.81 17.81
C MET A 1 -11.32 -18.78 16.67
N HIS A 2 -12.35 -19.64 16.77
CA HIS A 2 -12.95 -20.24 15.56
C HIS A 2 -13.44 -19.16 14.58
N THR A 3 -13.92 -18.03 15.14
CA THR A 3 -14.30 -16.83 14.41
C THR A 3 -13.16 -16.17 13.64
N SER A 4 -11.95 -16.00 14.21
CA SER A 4 -10.83 -15.36 13.50
C SER A 4 -10.31 -16.21 12.34
N ALA A 5 -10.22 -17.53 12.53
CA ALA A 5 -9.86 -18.46 11.45
C ALA A 5 -10.92 -18.47 10.33
N SER A 6 -12.21 -18.52 10.69
CA SER A 6 -13.31 -18.43 9.73
C SER A 6 -13.33 -17.09 9.00
N SER A 7 -13.11 -15.98 9.71
CA SER A 7 -13.05 -14.64 9.12
C SER A 7 -11.88 -14.50 8.15
N ILE A 8 -10.70 -15.06 8.44
CA ILE A 8 -9.57 -15.05 7.49
C ILE A 8 -9.90 -15.82 6.20
N VAL A 9 -10.59 -16.96 6.30
CA VAL A 9 -11.01 -17.74 5.13
C VAL A 9 -12.03 -16.95 4.30
N SER A 10 -13.05 -16.36 4.93
CA SER A 10 -14.03 -15.51 4.25
C SER A 10 -13.39 -14.28 3.62
N LEU A 11 -12.47 -13.62 4.31
CA LEU A 11 -11.72 -12.47 3.79
C LEU A 11 -10.86 -12.86 2.59
N THR A 12 -10.19 -14.00 2.64
CA THR A 12 -9.37 -14.49 1.52
C THR A 12 -10.23 -14.80 0.30
N HIS A 13 -11.43 -15.36 0.51
CA HIS A 13 -12.41 -15.57 -0.56
C HIS A 13 -12.85 -14.23 -1.20
N PHE A 14 -13.25 -13.25 -0.39
CA PHE A 14 -13.68 -11.93 -0.92
C PHE A 14 -12.53 -11.15 -1.58
N LEU A 15 -11.29 -11.35 -1.13
CA LEU A 15 -10.11 -10.67 -1.69
C LEU A 15 -9.57 -11.35 -2.97
N THR A 16 -10.10 -12.51 -3.35
CA THR A 16 -9.71 -13.19 -4.59
C THR A 16 -10.07 -12.32 -5.80
N GLU A 17 -9.15 -12.22 -6.76
CA GLU A 17 -9.37 -11.40 -7.96
C GLU A 17 -10.62 -11.85 -8.72
N GLY A 18 -11.46 -10.90 -9.12
CA GLY A 18 -12.71 -11.16 -9.84
C GLY A 18 -13.95 -11.43 -8.97
N VAL A 19 -13.82 -11.54 -7.64
CA VAL A 19 -14.99 -11.75 -6.75
C VAL A 19 -15.68 -10.43 -6.41
N LEU A 20 -14.92 -9.39 -6.07
CA LEU A 20 -15.44 -8.03 -5.81
C LEU A 20 -15.75 -7.29 -7.11
N THR A 21 -16.73 -7.76 -7.87
CA THR A 21 -17.34 -7.00 -8.97
C THR A 21 -18.42 -6.06 -8.42
N GLU A 22 -18.75 -4.99 -9.16
CA GLU A 22 -19.82 -4.07 -8.78
C GLU A 22 -21.14 -4.81 -8.46
N GLN A 23 -21.47 -5.78 -9.32
CA GLN A 23 -22.68 -6.58 -9.16
C GLN A 23 -22.65 -7.43 -7.89
N TYR A 24 -21.51 -8.07 -7.60
CA TYR A 24 -21.36 -8.88 -6.38
C TYR A 24 -21.46 -8.03 -5.11
N VAL A 25 -20.85 -6.84 -5.12
CA VAL A 25 -20.92 -5.89 -4.00
C VAL A 25 -22.38 -5.49 -3.75
N LEU A 26 -23.13 -5.15 -4.79
CA LEU A 26 -24.55 -4.75 -4.69
C LEU A 26 -25.46 -5.87 -4.17
N GLU A 27 -25.12 -7.12 -4.46
CA GLU A 27 -25.90 -8.30 -4.04
C GLU A 27 -25.56 -8.74 -2.62
N ASN A 28 -24.31 -8.56 -2.17
CA ASN A 28 -23.80 -9.10 -0.90
C ASN A 28 -23.38 -8.02 0.11
N ILE A 29 -23.96 -6.80 0.04
CA ILE A 29 -23.63 -5.68 0.94
C ILE A 29 -23.69 -6.11 2.41
N ASP A 30 -24.77 -6.76 2.83
CA ASP A 30 -24.97 -7.13 4.24
C ASP A 30 -23.92 -8.13 4.73
N ALA A 31 -23.61 -9.16 3.91
CA ALA A 31 -22.58 -10.15 4.24
C ALA A 31 -21.17 -9.55 4.30
N LEU A 32 -20.85 -8.60 3.41
CA LEU A 32 -19.58 -7.88 3.41
C LEU A 32 -19.45 -6.99 4.66
N LEU A 33 -20.51 -6.26 5.02
CA LEU A 33 -20.53 -5.42 6.21
C LEU A 33 -20.40 -6.24 7.50
N ASP A 34 -21.09 -7.37 7.59
CA ASP A 34 -20.99 -8.26 8.76
C ASP A 34 -19.60 -8.90 8.87
N CYS A 35 -18.96 -9.23 7.75
CA CYS A 35 -17.58 -9.70 7.74
C CYS A 35 -16.61 -8.62 8.24
N ILE A 36 -16.70 -7.39 7.73
CA ILE A 36 -15.87 -6.26 8.17
C ILE A 36 -16.11 -5.95 9.64
N ARG A 37 -17.37 -5.95 10.09
CA ARG A 37 -17.73 -5.73 11.50
C ARG A 37 -17.12 -6.79 12.41
N THR A 38 -17.31 -8.06 12.08
CA THR A 38 -16.78 -9.18 12.87
C THR A 38 -15.26 -9.15 12.93
N ALA A 39 -14.60 -8.85 11.81
CA ALA A 39 -13.15 -8.74 11.74
C ALA A 39 -12.62 -7.58 12.60
N ASN A 40 -13.17 -6.37 12.47
CA ASN A 40 -12.73 -5.20 13.26
C ASN A 40 -13.01 -5.36 14.75
N VAL A 41 -14.16 -5.92 15.14
CA VAL A 41 -14.45 -6.21 16.55
C VAL A 41 -13.43 -7.21 17.10
N THR A 42 -13.11 -8.25 16.34
CA THR A 42 -12.09 -9.24 16.74
C THR A 42 -10.71 -8.59 16.87
N ILE A 43 -10.30 -7.75 15.90
CA ILE A 43 -9.03 -7.02 15.94
C ILE A 43 -8.98 -6.11 17.17
N ARG A 44 -10.01 -5.27 17.37
CA ARG A 44 -10.09 -4.33 18.49
C ARG A 44 -10.04 -5.03 19.83
N TRP A 45 -10.84 -6.09 19.99
CA TRP A 45 -10.85 -6.90 21.20
C TRP A 45 -9.45 -7.49 21.45
N THR A 46 -8.84 -8.12 20.44
CA THR A 46 -7.53 -8.76 20.60
C THR A 46 -6.45 -7.73 20.95
N ILE A 47 -6.35 -6.63 20.20
CA ILE A 47 -5.34 -5.58 20.42
C ILE A 47 -5.44 -4.98 21.83
N LEU A 48 -6.65 -4.65 22.29
CA LEU A 48 -6.84 -4.05 23.62
C LEU A 48 -6.54 -5.04 24.75
N HIS A 49 -6.92 -6.31 24.59
CA HIS A 49 -6.65 -7.33 25.61
C HIS A 49 -5.18 -7.74 25.65
N SER A 50 -4.42 -7.58 24.56
CA SER A 50 -2.96 -7.78 24.53
C SER A 50 -2.21 -6.92 25.56
N ARG A 51 -2.68 -5.68 25.81
CA ARG A 51 -2.06 -4.70 26.71
C ARG A 51 -2.62 -4.71 28.14
N MET A 52 -3.62 -5.55 28.43
CA MET A 52 -4.10 -5.70 29.82
C MET A 52 -3.00 -6.28 30.72
N GLN A 53 -2.98 -5.83 31.97
CA GLN A 53 -2.05 -6.35 33.00
C GLN A 53 -2.24 -7.86 33.19
N GLU A 54 -1.13 -8.58 33.41
CA GLU A 54 -1.14 -10.05 33.57
C GLU A 54 -2.03 -10.53 34.73
N THR A 55 -2.13 -9.72 35.78
CA THR A 55 -3.02 -9.96 36.92
C THR A 55 -3.75 -8.66 37.24
N ILE A 56 -5.08 -8.70 37.12
CA ILE A 56 -5.95 -7.58 37.49
C ILE A 56 -6.32 -7.79 38.96
N PRO A 57 -5.90 -6.90 39.90
CA PRO A 57 -6.06 -7.12 41.34
C PRO A 57 -7.51 -7.32 41.82
N MET A 58 -8.48 -6.90 41.01
CA MET A 58 -9.91 -6.97 41.33
C MET A 58 -10.66 -8.11 40.62
N MET A 59 -9.94 -8.98 39.88
CA MET A 59 -10.56 -10.03 39.07
C MET A 59 -9.93 -11.40 39.37
N ASN A 60 -10.72 -12.27 40.00
CA ASN A 60 -10.34 -13.65 40.28
C ASN A 60 -10.07 -14.40 38.96
N HIS A 61 -9.04 -15.24 38.94
CA HIS A 61 -8.58 -16.00 37.76
C HIS A 61 -8.09 -15.18 36.56
N SER A 62 -7.75 -13.90 36.74
CA SER A 62 -7.21 -13.04 35.67
C SER A 62 -5.96 -13.62 35.01
N GLY A 63 -5.05 -14.22 35.79
CA GLY A 63 -3.86 -14.89 35.25
C GLY A 63 -4.16 -16.14 34.40
N ASP A 64 -5.19 -16.92 34.74
CA ASP A 64 -5.58 -18.10 33.96
C ASP A 64 -6.28 -17.68 32.65
N GLN A 65 -7.10 -16.64 32.69
CA GLN A 65 -7.71 -16.04 31.50
C GLN A 65 -6.65 -15.47 30.56
N ARG A 66 -5.61 -14.82 31.09
CA ARG A 66 -4.47 -14.34 30.31
C ARG A 66 -3.70 -15.48 29.66
N ARG A 67 -3.45 -16.58 30.38
CA ARG A 67 -2.81 -17.78 29.82
C ARG A 67 -3.61 -18.41 28.68
N VAL A 68 -4.94 -18.42 28.76
CA VAL A 68 -5.81 -18.88 27.67
C VAL A 68 -5.73 -17.93 26.48
N PHE A 69 -5.71 -16.62 26.72
CA PHE A 69 -5.53 -15.60 25.68
C PHE A 69 -4.18 -15.74 24.98
N ASP A 70 -3.07 -15.81 25.71
CA ASP A 70 -1.71 -15.89 25.14
C ASP A 70 -1.48 -17.20 24.38
N LYS A 71 -2.04 -18.33 24.86
CA LYS A 71 -1.99 -19.61 24.14
C LYS A 71 -2.79 -19.60 22.83
N GLY A 72 -3.85 -18.81 22.77
CA GLY A 72 -4.75 -18.76 21.61
C GLY A 72 -4.47 -17.60 20.63
N THR A 73 -3.66 -16.61 21.03
CA THR A 73 -3.41 -15.40 20.24
C THR A 73 -2.05 -15.50 19.58
N ASP A 74 -2.06 -15.69 18.27
CA ASP A 74 -0.87 -15.59 17.44
C ASP A 74 -0.77 -14.16 16.87
N PRO A 75 0.24 -13.36 17.26
CA PRO A 75 0.46 -12.03 16.73
C PRO A 75 0.57 -11.99 15.21
N ASP A 76 1.14 -13.02 14.58
CA ASP A 76 1.27 -13.07 13.12
C ASP A 76 -0.12 -13.20 12.47
N ARG A 77 -0.98 -14.09 12.96
CA ARG A 77 -2.36 -14.22 12.47
C ARG A 77 -3.19 -12.95 12.67
N LEU A 78 -2.99 -12.24 13.78
CA LEU A 78 -3.63 -10.94 14.02
C LEU A 78 -3.21 -9.90 12.97
N VAL A 79 -1.92 -9.81 12.65
CA VAL A 79 -1.43 -8.92 11.59
C VAL A 79 -1.99 -9.32 10.22
N THR A 80 -2.13 -10.63 9.92
CA THR A 80 -2.79 -11.07 8.67
C THR A 80 -4.23 -10.58 8.61
N LEU A 81 -4.98 -10.79 9.69
CA LEU A 81 -6.36 -10.35 9.78
C LEU A 81 -6.45 -8.84 9.58
N LEU A 82 -5.56 -8.07 10.22
CA LEU A 82 -5.51 -6.60 10.09
C LEU A 82 -5.22 -6.17 8.65
N LEU A 83 -4.22 -6.75 7.99
CA LEU A 83 -3.85 -6.39 6.62
C LEU A 83 -4.96 -6.74 5.62
N GLN A 84 -5.53 -7.95 5.71
CA GLN A 84 -6.61 -8.39 4.83
C GLN A 84 -7.89 -7.57 5.05
N THR A 85 -8.24 -7.28 6.29
CA THR A 85 -9.41 -6.45 6.62
C THR A 85 -9.23 -5.03 6.08
N SER A 86 -8.04 -4.43 6.26
CA SER A 86 -7.72 -3.10 5.72
C SER A 86 -7.83 -3.07 4.19
N GLN A 87 -7.37 -4.12 3.52
CA GLN A 87 -7.46 -4.24 2.06
C GLN A 87 -8.92 -4.35 1.58
N LEU A 88 -9.75 -5.15 2.25
CA LEU A 88 -11.16 -5.30 1.90
C LEU A 88 -11.90 -3.98 2.11
N GLU A 89 -11.68 -3.32 3.24
CA GLU A 89 -12.27 -2.01 3.54
C GLU A 89 -11.91 -0.98 2.48
N TRP A 90 -10.63 -0.88 2.11
CA TRP A 90 -10.18 0.07 1.11
C TRP A 90 -10.83 -0.19 -0.25
N LYS A 91 -10.84 -1.45 -0.72
CA LYS A 91 -11.51 -1.82 -1.97
C LYS A 91 -13.01 -1.51 -1.92
N LEU A 92 -13.68 -1.87 -0.82
CA LEU A 92 -15.11 -1.68 -0.67
C LEU A 92 -15.48 -0.19 -0.65
N LYS A 93 -14.74 0.65 0.09
CA LYS A 93 -14.94 2.11 0.09
C LYS A 93 -14.81 2.68 -1.31
N HIS A 94 -13.76 2.33 -2.04
CA HIS A 94 -13.54 2.84 -3.39
C HIS A 94 -14.64 2.43 -4.39
N GLU A 95 -15.11 1.18 -4.31
CA GLU A 95 -16.24 0.71 -5.11
C GLU A 95 -17.54 1.43 -4.75
N PHE A 96 -17.81 1.65 -3.45
CA PHE A 96 -18.98 2.41 -3.02
C PHE A 96 -18.92 3.89 -3.42
N GLU A 97 -17.75 4.54 -3.36
CA GLU A 97 -17.56 5.91 -3.86
C GLU A 97 -17.91 6.00 -5.35
N ARG A 98 -17.42 5.05 -6.17
CA ARG A 98 -17.74 4.98 -7.60
C ARG A 98 -19.24 4.77 -7.84
N LEU A 99 -19.85 3.86 -7.09
CA LEU A 99 -21.28 3.56 -7.19
C LEU A 99 -22.16 4.75 -6.75
N LEU A 100 -21.74 5.50 -5.73
CA LEU A 100 -22.45 6.70 -5.28
C LEU A 100 -22.33 7.84 -6.30
N ALA A 101 -21.14 8.05 -6.88
CA ALA A 101 -20.92 9.06 -7.91
C ALA A 101 -21.74 8.79 -9.18
N ALA A 102 -21.79 7.52 -9.63
CA ALA A 102 -22.55 7.10 -10.81
C ALA A 102 -24.04 6.89 -10.55
N LYS A 103 -24.53 7.11 -9.31
CA LYS A 103 -25.89 6.74 -8.91
C LYS A 103 -26.97 7.48 -9.69
N GLU A 104 -26.81 8.80 -9.82
CA GLU A 104 -27.78 9.66 -10.53
C GLU A 104 -27.82 9.30 -12.01
N ASP A 105 -26.66 9.22 -12.66
CA ASP A 105 -26.55 8.90 -14.08
C ASP A 105 -27.15 7.52 -14.40
N ARG A 106 -26.86 6.51 -13.59
CA ARG A 106 -27.44 5.15 -13.75
C ARG A 106 -28.94 5.16 -13.54
N TRP A 107 -29.44 5.93 -12.57
CA TRP A 107 -30.87 6.04 -12.31
C TRP A 107 -31.61 6.68 -13.49
N GLN A 108 -31.10 7.80 -14.00
CA GLN A 108 -31.68 8.48 -15.17
C GLN A 108 -31.60 7.61 -16.42
N HIS A 109 -30.47 6.95 -16.65
CA HIS A 109 -30.32 6.03 -17.78
C HIS A 109 -31.33 4.88 -17.73
N CYS A 110 -31.49 4.22 -16.58
CA CYS A 110 -32.46 3.14 -16.43
C CYS A 110 -33.91 3.61 -16.60
N ILE A 111 -34.25 4.82 -16.12
CA ILE A 111 -35.59 5.39 -16.33
C ILE A 111 -35.82 5.65 -17.81
N ASN A 112 -34.88 6.31 -18.49
CA ASN A 112 -35.04 6.68 -19.90
C ASN A 112 -35.17 5.43 -20.77
N GLU A 113 -34.26 4.45 -20.63
CA GLU A 113 -34.33 3.21 -21.39
C GLU A 113 -35.63 2.44 -21.11
N THR A 114 -36.08 2.37 -19.85
CA THR A 114 -37.34 1.69 -19.53
C THR A 114 -38.55 2.44 -20.12
N CYS A 115 -38.58 3.77 -20.01
CA CYS A 115 -39.65 4.60 -20.57
C CYS A 115 -39.70 4.53 -22.10
N ASP A 116 -38.55 4.57 -22.77
CA ASP A 116 -38.44 4.51 -24.22
C ASP A 116 -38.92 3.14 -24.72
N ARG A 117 -38.48 2.04 -24.08
CA ARG A 117 -38.91 0.68 -24.44
C ARG A 117 -40.41 0.46 -24.20
N LEU A 118 -40.96 0.96 -23.08
CA LEU A 118 -42.40 0.88 -22.82
C LEU A 118 -43.23 1.75 -23.77
N SER A 119 -42.69 2.90 -24.20
CA SER A 119 -43.35 3.77 -25.19
C SER A 119 -43.31 3.14 -26.58
N GLU A 120 -42.18 2.55 -26.97
CA GLU A 120 -42.06 1.78 -28.22
C GLU A 120 -43.01 0.56 -28.24
N LEU A 121 -43.20 -0.11 -27.10
CA LEU A 121 -44.20 -1.19 -26.96
C LEU A 121 -45.64 -0.65 -27.09
N SER A 122 -45.94 0.50 -26.49
CA SER A 122 -47.25 1.16 -26.66
C SER A 122 -47.54 1.47 -28.13
N GLU A 123 -46.56 2.03 -28.86
CA GLU A 123 -46.65 2.27 -30.30
C GLU A 123 -46.71 0.99 -31.14
N TYR A 124 -46.09 -0.10 -30.70
CA TYR A 124 -46.15 -1.37 -31.41
C TYR A 124 -47.58 -1.93 -31.48
N PHE A 125 -48.36 -1.76 -30.41
CA PHE A 125 -49.75 -2.22 -30.34
C PHE A 125 -50.78 -1.26 -30.97
N THR A 126 -50.40 -0.05 -31.42
CA THR A 126 -51.32 0.84 -32.17
C THR A 126 -51.61 0.34 -33.59
N GLY A 127 -50.73 -0.52 -34.13
CA GLY A 127 -50.88 -1.13 -35.45
C GLY A 127 -50.51 -0.22 -36.63
N GLU A 128 -49.94 0.97 -36.38
CA GLU A 128 -49.62 1.96 -37.42
C GLU A 128 -48.26 1.74 -38.11
N LYS A 129 -47.37 0.90 -37.53
CA LYS A 129 -46.05 0.61 -38.12
C LYS A 129 -46.19 -0.43 -39.26
N PRO A 130 -45.83 -0.08 -40.51
CA PRO A 130 -46.21 -0.83 -41.72
C PRO A 130 -45.57 -2.22 -41.90
N LEU A 131 -44.61 -2.60 -41.04
CA LEU A 131 -43.81 -3.83 -41.19
C LEU A 131 -44.26 -4.98 -40.28
N THR A 132 -45.17 -4.77 -39.32
CA THR A 132 -45.61 -5.82 -38.38
C THR A 132 -47.14 -5.84 -38.27
N ARG A 133 -47.78 -6.89 -38.79
CA ARG A 133 -49.23 -7.13 -38.64
C ARG A 133 -49.52 -7.59 -37.22
N VAL A 134 -49.82 -6.65 -36.33
CA VAL A 134 -50.22 -6.90 -34.94
C VAL A 134 -51.68 -6.49 -34.78
N GLU A 135 -52.46 -7.30 -34.05
CA GLU A 135 -53.84 -6.94 -33.70
C GLU A 135 -53.83 -5.76 -32.72
N ARG A 136 -54.53 -4.68 -33.08
CA ARG A 136 -54.64 -3.50 -32.24
C ARG A 136 -55.36 -3.84 -30.93
N ASN A 137 -54.70 -3.59 -29.81
CA ASN A 137 -55.26 -3.82 -28.48
C ASN A 137 -55.20 -2.53 -27.65
N GLU A 138 -56.35 -1.85 -27.48
CA GLU A 138 -56.42 -0.56 -26.77
C GLU A 138 -56.11 -0.66 -25.28
N ASP A 139 -56.35 -1.81 -24.66
CA ASP A 139 -56.07 -2.02 -23.24
C ASP A 139 -54.58 -2.11 -22.97
N LEU A 140 -53.82 -2.79 -23.85
CA LEU A 140 -52.35 -2.88 -23.76
C LEU A 140 -51.67 -1.54 -24.05
N ILE A 141 -52.17 -0.76 -25.03
CA ILE A 141 -51.66 0.59 -25.32
C ILE A 141 -51.76 1.49 -24.09
N LYS A 142 -52.95 1.57 -23.48
CA LYS A 142 -53.18 2.36 -22.27
C LYS A 142 -52.33 1.85 -21.11
N TRP A 143 -52.22 0.53 -20.94
CA TRP A 143 -51.44 -0.06 -19.87
C TRP A 143 -49.95 0.24 -19.97
N PHE A 144 -49.35 0.14 -21.17
CA PHE A 144 -47.93 0.46 -21.39
C PHE A 144 -47.66 1.96 -21.23
N ALA A 145 -48.54 2.83 -21.72
CA ALA A 145 -48.44 4.28 -21.53
C ALA A 145 -48.54 4.67 -20.03
N ASP A 146 -49.50 4.11 -19.30
CA ASP A 146 -49.66 4.33 -17.86
C ASP A 146 -48.47 3.78 -17.07
N THR A 147 -47.90 2.65 -17.50
CA THR A 147 -46.73 2.05 -16.86
C THR A 147 -45.48 2.88 -17.11
N SER A 148 -45.29 3.41 -18.32
CA SER A 148 -44.23 4.37 -18.65
C SER A 148 -44.34 5.63 -17.78
N ALA A 149 -45.53 6.23 -17.64
CA ALA A 149 -45.75 7.37 -16.76
C ALA A 149 -45.48 7.06 -15.27
N LYS A 150 -45.81 5.84 -14.82
CA LYS A 150 -45.49 5.36 -13.45
C LYS A 150 -43.98 5.18 -13.23
N VAL A 151 -43.23 4.80 -14.27
CA VAL A 151 -41.76 4.69 -14.25
C VAL A 151 -41.11 6.07 -14.26
N ALA A 152 -41.57 6.99 -15.12
CA ALA A 152 -41.08 8.38 -15.18
C ALA A 152 -41.32 9.16 -13.87
N SER A 153 -42.37 8.82 -13.13
CA SER A 153 -42.68 9.40 -11.81
C SER A 153 -42.00 8.68 -10.63
N LEU A 154 -41.06 7.76 -10.89
CA LEU A 154 -40.26 7.15 -9.84
C LEU A 154 -39.25 8.17 -9.31
N ASP A 155 -39.28 8.34 -8.00
CA ASP A 155 -38.32 9.15 -7.26
C ASP A 155 -37.60 8.27 -6.25
N TYR A 156 -36.31 8.50 -6.08
CA TYR A 156 -35.47 7.78 -5.14
C TYR A 156 -35.40 8.45 -3.76
N VAL A 157 -36.01 9.63 -3.51
CA VAL A 157 -36.00 10.30 -2.18
C VAL A 157 -36.44 9.36 -1.06
N ASN A 158 -37.41 8.48 -1.33
CA ASN A 158 -37.90 7.49 -0.36
C ASN A 158 -37.55 6.06 -0.80
N HIS A 159 -36.31 5.65 -0.59
CA HIS A 159 -35.72 4.38 -1.05
C HIS A 159 -36.60 3.13 -0.79
N VAL A 160 -37.25 3.03 0.38
CA VAL A 160 -38.08 1.87 0.74
C VAL A 160 -39.41 1.83 -0.04
N LYS A 161 -39.98 3.00 -0.35
CA LYS A 161 -41.19 3.10 -1.16
C LYS A 161 -40.85 2.93 -2.64
N ALA A 162 -39.76 3.54 -3.10
CA ALA A 162 -39.24 3.43 -4.45
C ALA A 162 -38.93 1.97 -4.79
N GLY A 163 -38.15 1.27 -3.96
CA GLY A 163 -37.82 -0.14 -4.16
C GLY A 163 -39.05 -1.07 -4.16
N ARG A 164 -40.06 -0.80 -3.32
CA ARG A 164 -41.34 -1.56 -3.35
C ARG A 164 -42.17 -1.27 -4.60
N ARG A 165 -42.24 -0.01 -5.05
CA ARG A 165 -42.92 0.37 -6.31
C ARG A 165 -42.27 -0.32 -7.50
N ILE A 166 -40.94 -0.29 -7.59
CA ILE A 166 -40.20 -0.93 -8.69
C ILE A 166 -40.43 -2.45 -8.69
N LYS A 167 -40.38 -3.11 -7.53
CA LYS A 167 -40.69 -4.55 -7.44
C LYS A 167 -42.09 -4.90 -7.95
N ARG A 168 -43.11 -4.09 -7.60
CA ARG A 168 -44.47 -4.29 -8.12
C ARG A 168 -44.55 -4.10 -9.63
N LEU A 169 -43.78 -3.16 -10.20
CA LEU A 169 -43.69 -2.97 -11.65
C LEU A 169 -43.01 -4.17 -12.34
N ILE A 170 -41.96 -4.73 -11.74
CA ILE A 170 -41.30 -5.95 -12.22
C ILE A 170 -42.27 -7.14 -12.22
N GLU A 171 -43.03 -7.32 -11.13
CA GLU A 171 -44.06 -8.37 -11.02
C GLU A 171 -45.18 -8.15 -12.05
N ALA A 172 -45.66 -6.92 -12.21
CA ALA A 172 -46.70 -6.58 -13.17
C ALA A 172 -46.25 -6.83 -14.63
N LEU A 173 -45.01 -6.47 -14.98
CA LEU A 173 -44.43 -6.79 -16.30
C LEU A 173 -44.27 -8.30 -16.51
N GLY A 174 -43.91 -9.05 -15.46
CA GLY A 174 -43.84 -10.50 -15.52
C GLY A 174 -45.21 -11.18 -15.71
N HIS A 175 -46.29 -10.62 -15.14
CA HIS A 175 -47.65 -11.10 -15.39
C HIS A 175 -48.13 -10.79 -16.80
N VAL A 176 -47.73 -9.64 -17.37
CA VAL A 176 -48.09 -9.28 -18.75
C VAL A 176 -47.40 -10.17 -19.79
N GLU A 177 -46.23 -10.71 -19.46
CA GLU A 177 -45.53 -11.71 -20.30
C GLU A 177 -46.32 -13.02 -20.46
N GLN A 178 -47.28 -13.32 -19.58
CA GLN A 178 -48.08 -14.56 -19.59
C GLN A 178 -49.33 -14.49 -20.48
N PHE A 179 -49.63 -13.35 -21.11
CA PHE A 179 -50.75 -13.25 -22.05
C PHE A 179 -50.39 -13.89 -23.39
N ASP A 180 -51.27 -14.74 -23.93
CA ASP A 180 -51.05 -15.49 -25.19
C ASP A 180 -50.67 -14.59 -26.39
N GLN A 181 -51.22 -13.37 -26.45
CA GLN A 181 -50.92 -12.38 -27.50
C GLN A 181 -49.47 -11.86 -27.45
N ILE A 182 -48.87 -11.84 -26.26
CA ILE A 182 -47.50 -11.38 -25.99
C ILE A 182 -46.53 -12.57 -26.04
N ASP A 183 -47.00 -13.76 -25.64
CA ASP A 183 -46.22 -15.00 -25.64
C ASP A 183 -45.71 -15.36 -27.05
N THR A 184 -46.49 -14.97 -28.08
CA THR A 184 -46.24 -15.26 -29.49
C THR A 184 -45.14 -14.39 -30.12
N SER A 185 -44.87 -13.18 -29.59
CA SER A 185 -43.89 -12.25 -30.18
C SER A 185 -42.56 -12.25 -29.39
N LEU A 186 -41.53 -12.84 -29.98
CA LEU A 186 -40.18 -12.89 -29.39
C LEU A 186 -39.58 -11.49 -29.14
N GLN A 187 -39.91 -10.53 -30.01
CA GLN A 187 -39.44 -9.13 -29.88
C GLN A 187 -40.04 -8.46 -28.64
N VAL A 188 -41.34 -8.63 -28.40
CA VAL A 188 -42.01 -8.06 -27.22
C VAL A 188 -41.47 -8.70 -25.94
N LYS A 189 -41.22 -10.01 -25.93
CA LYS A 189 -40.56 -10.68 -24.79
C LYS A 189 -39.16 -10.15 -24.50
N ALA A 190 -38.35 -9.92 -25.53
CA ALA A 190 -37.02 -9.35 -25.35
C ALA A 190 -37.08 -7.96 -24.69
N PHE A 191 -37.95 -7.09 -25.20
CA PHE A 191 -38.16 -5.74 -24.65
C PHE A 191 -38.70 -5.76 -23.21
N LEU A 192 -39.62 -6.68 -22.89
CA LEU A 192 -40.13 -6.85 -21.52
C LEU A 192 -39.04 -7.38 -20.57
N SER A 193 -38.24 -8.35 -21.03
CA SER A 193 -37.12 -8.90 -20.26
C SER A 193 -36.04 -7.84 -20.00
N GLU A 194 -35.69 -7.03 -21.00
CA GLU A 194 -34.75 -5.92 -20.86
C GLU A 194 -35.29 -4.83 -19.93
N SER A 195 -36.57 -4.45 -20.07
CA SER A 195 -37.23 -3.51 -19.16
C SER A 195 -37.21 -4.01 -17.70
N ARG A 196 -37.44 -5.31 -17.49
CA ARG A 196 -37.32 -5.93 -16.15
C ARG A 196 -35.88 -5.94 -15.65
N ALA A 197 -34.89 -6.11 -16.53
CA ALA A 197 -33.48 -6.04 -16.18
C ALA A 197 -33.08 -4.62 -15.72
N TYR A 198 -33.47 -3.57 -16.47
CA TYR A 198 -33.25 -2.18 -16.07
C TYR A 198 -33.96 -1.82 -14.76
N LEU A 199 -35.21 -2.24 -14.57
CA LEU A 199 -35.91 -2.06 -13.29
C LEU A 199 -35.22 -2.81 -12.13
N THR A 200 -34.67 -4.00 -12.39
CA THR A 200 -33.90 -4.75 -11.38
C THR A 200 -32.60 -4.01 -11.02
N GLU A 201 -31.93 -3.42 -12.00
CA GLU A 201 -30.77 -2.55 -11.79
C GLU A 201 -31.15 -1.31 -10.97
N MET A 202 -32.30 -0.68 -11.24
CA MET A 202 -32.81 0.44 -10.43
C MET A 202 -33.00 0.04 -8.95
N VAL A 203 -33.52 -1.16 -8.67
CA VAL A 203 -33.63 -1.67 -7.29
C VAL A 203 -32.26 -1.76 -6.62
N ARG A 204 -31.22 -2.19 -7.36
CA ARG A 204 -29.84 -2.27 -6.86
C ARG A 204 -29.27 -0.88 -6.60
N THR A 205 -29.44 0.07 -7.52
CA THR A 205 -28.97 1.45 -7.40
C THR A 205 -29.60 2.17 -6.19
N VAL A 206 -30.86 1.89 -5.89
CA VAL A 206 -31.55 2.44 -4.70
C VAL A 206 -30.99 1.89 -3.38
N ARG A 207 -30.40 0.68 -3.37
CA ARG A 207 -29.79 0.11 -2.16
C ARG A 207 -28.48 0.81 -1.76
N VAL A 208 -27.78 1.41 -2.73
CA VAL A 208 -26.53 2.14 -2.48
C VAL A 208 -26.83 3.39 -1.68
N ARG A 209 -26.33 3.42 -0.45
CA ARG A 209 -26.71 4.38 0.58
C ARG A 209 -25.48 5.10 1.11
N PRO A 210 -25.50 6.45 1.22
CA PRO A 210 -24.38 7.17 1.81
C PRO A 210 -24.18 6.79 3.28
N GLU A 211 -25.23 6.36 3.98
CA GLU A 211 -25.14 5.91 5.38
C GLU A 211 -24.27 4.66 5.52
N VAL A 212 -24.23 3.80 4.49
CA VAL A 212 -23.38 2.59 4.50
C VAL A 212 -21.90 2.99 4.53
N MET A 213 -21.52 4.08 3.86
CA MET A 213 -20.15 4.61 3.93
C MET A 213 -19.80 5.01 5.36
N GLY A 214 -20.71 5.74 6.04
CA GLY A 214 -20.53 6.12 7.44
C GLY A 214 -20.44 4.91 8.38
N ILE A 215 -21.18 3.83 8.12
CA ILE A 215 -21.05 2.57 8.89
C ILE A 215 -19.66 1.95 8.68
N ILE A 216 -19.18 1.89 7.44
CA ILE A 216 -17.85 1.33 7.14
C ILE A 216 -16.77 2.17 7.84
N GLU A 217 -16.86 3.50 7.78
CA GLU A 217 -15.93 4.41 8.46
C GLU A 217 -15.90 4.17 9.97
N ALA A 218 -17.07 4.17 10.62
CA ALA A 218 -17.19 3.96 12.06
C ALA A 218 -16.66 2.59 12.52
N VAL A 219 -16.90 1.53 11.74
CA VAL A 219 -16.40 0.18 12.04
C VAL A 219 -14.90 0.06 11.75
N SER A 220 -14.39 0.81 10.77
CA SER A 220 -12.99 0.79 10.36
C SER A 220 -12.05 1.58 11.26
N ASP A 221 -12.57 2.32 12.26
CA ASP A 221 -11.77 3.16 13.14
C ASP A 221 -10.67 2.36 13.86
N LEU A 222 -9.43 2.82 13.72
CA LEU A 222 -8.23 2.25 14.32
C LEU A 222 -7.58 3.18 15.37
N SER A 223 -8.26 4.25 15.79
CA SER A 223 -7.77 5.25 16.75
C SER A 223 -7.23 4.66 18.05
N TYR A 224 -7.79 3.53 18.50
CA TYR A 224 -7.36 2.84 19.73
C TYR A 224 -5.98 2.17 19.63
N ALA A 225 -5.43 1.98 18.43
CA ALA A 225 -4.18 1.25 18.22
C ALA A 225 -2.93 2.14 18.19
N TRP A 226 -3.05 3.46 18.41
CA TRP A 226 -1.95 4.43 18.31
C TRP A 226 -0.68 4.00 19.07
N GLU A 227 -0.80 3.59 20.33
CA GLU A 227 0.35 3.18 21.13
C GLU A 227 0.86 1.78 20.78
N ILE A 228 -0.04 0.89 20.34
CA ILE A 228 0.21 -0.55 20.18
C ILE A 228 0.83 -0.85 18.81
N ILE A 229 0.63 0.04 17.83
CA ILE A 229 1.09 -0.19 16.47
C ILE A 229 2.61 -0.41 16.36
N ASN A 230 3.37 0.25 17.25
CA ASN A 230 4.83 0.12 17.29
C ASN A 230 5.27 -1.31 17.64
N ASP A 231 4.48 -2.08 18.40
CA ASP A 231 4.82 -3.46 18.79
C ASP A 231 4.79 -4.40 17.57
N PHE A 232 3.89 -4.15 16.63
CA PHE A 232 3.73 -4.97 15.42
C PHE A 232 4.80 -4.68 14.36
N MET A 233 5.63 -3.65 14.54
CA MET A 233 6.66 -3.26 13.57
C MET A 233 7.61 -4.41 13.22
N SER A 234 8.02 -5.21 14.21
CA SER A 234 8.91 -6.36 14.01
C SER A 234 8.30 -7.44 13.11
N ILE A 235 7.00 -7.69 13.27
CA ILE A 235 6.23 -8.67 12.49
C ILE A 235 6.04 -8.15 11.07
N LEU A 236 5.68 -6.87 10.91
CA LEU A 236 5.54 -6.22 9.60
C LEU A 236 6.86 -6.26 8.82
N HIS A 237 7.99 -5.93 9.47
CA HIS A 237 9.32 -6.03 8.87
C HIS A 237 9.67 -7.46 8.44
N THR A 238 9.30 -8.46 9.24
CA THR A 238 9.55 -9.87 8.92
C THR A 238 8.72 -10.32 7.71
N ARG A 239 7.48 -9.85 7.60
CA ARG A 239 6.60 -10.14 6.46
C ARG A 239 7.09 -9.51 5.18
N VAL A 240 7.45 -8.23 5.21
CA VAL A 240 8.00 -7.52 4.04
C VAL A 240 9.30 -8.18 3.56
N LYS A 241 10.14 -8.67 4.48
CA LYS A 241 11.34 -9.43 4.11
C LYS A 241 11.00 -10.73 3.38
N ARG A 242 10.00 -11.47 3.86
CA ARG A 242 9.59 -12.75 3.28
C ARG A 242 8.90 -12.57 1.93
N ASP A 243 8.04 -11.57 1.82
CA ASP A 243 7.27 -11.27 0.61
C ASP A 243 7.14 -9.75 0.40
N PRO A 244 7.84 -9.18 -0.60
CA PRO A 244 7.76 -7.77 -0.93
C PRO A 244 6.41 -7.33 -1.49
N SER A 245 5.61 -8.24 -2.06
CA SER A 245 4.29 -7.90 -2.59
C SER A 245 3.29 -7.53 -1.48
N CYS A 246 3.59 -7.90 -0.22
CA CYS A 246 2.82 -7.49 0.95
C CYS A 246 2.77 -5.96 1.15
N VAL A 247 3.66 -5.19 0.50
CA VAL A 247 3.64 -3.71 0.54
C VAL A 247 2.32 -3.13 0.02
N ILE A 248 1.64 -3.82 -0.91
CA ILE A 248 0.31 -3.41 -1.39
C ILE A 248 -0.72 -3.47 -0.25
N LEU A 249 -0.64 -4.50 0.60
CA LEU A 249 -1.52 -4.64 1.77
C LEU A 249 -1.16 -3.62 2.87
N LEU A 250 0.13 -3.29 3.01
CA LEU A 250 0.58 -2.24 3.92
C LEU A 250 0.01 -0.87 3.54
N ARG A 251 -0.10 -0.58 2.24
CA ARG A 251 -0.72 0.65 1.76
C ARG A 251 -2.15 0.82 2.29
N ALA A 252 -2.97 -0.23 2.22
CA ALA A 252 -4.32 -0.19 2.74
C ALA A 252 -4.36 -0.03 4.27
N LEU A 253 -3.43 -0.67 4.99
CA LEU A 253 -3.26 -0.44 6.43
C LEU A 253 -2.88 1.01 6.73
N PHE A 254 -1.96 1.62 5.99
CA PHE A 254 -1.56 3.02 6.20
C PHE A 254 -2.73 3.98 5.97
N LEU A 255 -3.57 3.72 4.96
CA LEU A 255 -4.80 4.48 4.75
C LEU A 255 -5.80 4.29 5.90
N LYS A 256 -5.91 3.07 6.46
CA LYS A 256 -6.71 2.82 7.67
C LYS A 256 -6.17 3.58 8.89
N LEU A 257 -4.85 3.73 9.02
CA LEU A 257 -4.23 4.51 10.10
C LEU A 257 -4.52 6.01 10.01
N ALA A 258 -4.81 6.54 8.82
CA ALA A 258 -5.25 7.93 8.70
C ALA A 258 -6.51 8.21 9.53
N SER A 259 -7.35 7.20 9.83
CA SER A 259 -8.54 7.37 10.68
C SER A 259 -8.21 7.80 12.11
N ILE A 260 -6.96 7.60 12.58
CA ILE A 260 -6.51 8.04 13.92
C ILE A 260 -6.62 9.56 14.05
N LEU A 261 -6.50 10.29 12.94
CA LEU A 261 -6.60 11.75 12.89
C LEU A 261 -8.04 12.24 13.10
N ASP A 262 -9.04 11.45 12.70
CA ASP A 262 -10.42 11.92 12.63
C ASP A 262 -10.99 12.24 14.01
N VAL A 263 -10.69 11.42 15.01
CA VAL A 263 -11.16 11.60 16.39
C VAL A 263 -10.65 12.92 17.02
N PRO A 264 -9.33 13.19 17.08
CA PRO A 264 -8.83 14.45 17.64
C PRO A 264 -9.25 15.66 16.80
N LEU A 265 -9.20 15.57 15.47
CA LEU A 265 -9.54 16.71 14.60
C LEU A 265 -11.02 17.09 14.70
N THR A 266 -11.92 16.10 14.77
CA THR A 266 -13.36 16.37 14.93
C THR A 266 -13.64 17.10 16.25
N ARG A 267 -12.97 16.71 17.34
CA ARG A 267 -13.12 17.37 18.65
C ARG A 267 -12.62 18.81 18.63
N ILE A 268 -11.46 19.06 18.04
CA ILE A 268 -10.89 20.42 17.95
C ILE A 268 -11.75 21.29 17.04
N TYR A 269 -12.26 20.73 15.94
CA TYR A 269 -13.17 21.42 15.04
C TYR A 269 -14.48 21.80 15.75
N GLN A 270 -15.05 20.90 16.56
CA GLN A 270 -16.22 21.21 17.41
C GLN A 270 -15.93 22.33 18.41
N CYS A 271 -14.72 22.39 18.95
CA CYS A 271 -14.26 23.48 19.82
C CYS A 271 -13.92 24.78 19.08
N LYS A 272 -13.95 24.80 17.73
CA LYS A 272 -13.59 25.94 16.87
C LYS A 272 -12.21 26.55 17.19
N SER A 273 -11.24 25.73 17.59
CA SER A 273 -9.87 26.20 17.81
C SER A 273 -9.16 26.46 16.47
N SER A 274 -8.25 27.44 16.44
CA SER A 274 -7.35 27.69 15.31
C SER A 274 -6.28 26.61 15.14
N ASP A 275 -6.07 25.76 16.15
CA ASP A 275 -4.97 24.79 16.20
C ASP A 275 -5.25 23.49 15.41
N VAL A 276 -6.36 23.43 14.66
CA VAL A 276 -6.71 22.24 13.85
C VAL A 276 -5.58 21.87 12.88
N ILE A 277 -4.97 22.88 12.22
CA ILE A 277 -3.93 22.67 11.22
C ILE A 277 -2.64 22.16 11.88
N SER A 278 -2.20 22.77 12.97
CA SER A 278 -0.97 22.37 13.67
C SER A 278 -1.08 20.97 14.27
N VAL A 279 -2.25 20.61 14.81
CA VAL A 279 -2.49 19.25 15.31
C VAL A 279 -2.57 18.23 14.18
N ALA A 280 -3.20 18.58 13.05
CA ALA A 280 -3.22 17.73 11.85
C ALA A 280 -1.80 17.48 11.31
N GLU A 281 -0.95 18.52 11.26
CA GLU A 281 0.46 18.42 10.89
C GLU A 281 1.24 17.48 11.79
N TYR A 282 1.08 17.61 13.11
CA TYR A 282 1.79 16.77 14.08
C TYR A 282 1.46 15.28 13.91
N TYR A 283 0.17 14.92 13.96
CA TYR A 283 -0.23 13.51 13.86
C TYR A 283 0.02 12.93 12.45
N SER A 284 -0.14 13.73 11.39
CA SER A 284 0.22 13.29 10.04
C SER A 284 1.72 13.02 9.95
N GLY A 285 2.56 13.86 10.55
CA GLY A 285 4.01 13.67 10.62
C GLY A 285 4.37 12.35 11.31
N GLU A 286 3.79 12.07 12.48
CA GLU A 286 4.04 10.83 13.23
C GLU A 286 3.60 9.57 12.45
N ILE A 287 2.47 9.63 11.74
CA ILE A 287 2.02 8.53 10.86
C ILE A 287 3.00 8.34 9.69
N VAL A 288 3.41 9.43 9.04
CA VAL A 288 4.40 9.38 7.95
C VAL A 288 5.73 8.80 8.44
N ASP A 289 6.19 9.18 9.63
CA ASP A 289 7.41 8.64 10.22
C ASP A 289 7.27 7.16 10.58
N TYR A 290 6.09 6.71 11.01
CA TYR A 290 5.81 5.28 11.17
C TYR A 290 5.88 4.54 9.83
N VAL A 291 5.25 5.08 8.77
CA VAL A 291 5.31 4.50 7.41
C VAL A 291 6.74 4.42 6.90
N ARG A 292 7.53 5.51 7.03
CA ARG A 292 8.94 5.53 6.65
C ARG A 292 9.74 4.45 7.38
N ARG A 293 9.54 4.28 8.70
CA ARG A 293 10.19 3.23 9.51
C ARG A 293 9.80 1.81 9.08
N VAL A 294 8.54 1.58 8.72
CA VAL A 294 8.10 0.27 8.20
C VAL A 294 8.75 -0.02 6.85
N MET A 295 8.81 0.98 5.96
CA MET A 295 9.37 0.86 4.61
C MET A 295 10.89 0.79 4.57
N GLU A 296 11.59 1.34 5.58
CA GLU A 296 13.06 1.35 5.68
C GLU A 296 13.70 -0.05 5.63
N ILE A 297 12.92 -1.08 5.95
CA ILE A 297 13.36 -2.47 5.87
C ILE A 297 13.68 -2.93 4.44
N ILE A 298 13.07 -2.30 3.44
CA ILE A 298 13.25 -2.66 2.03
C ILE A 298 14.60 -2.17 1.52
N PRO A 299 14.97 -0.87 1.63
CA PRO A 299 16.33 -0.41 1.35
C PRO A 299 17.39 -1.24 2.10
N GLN A 300 17.19 -1.54 3.38
CA GLN A 300 18.11 -2.38 4.16
C GLN A 300 18.32 -3.79 3.56
N SER A 301 17.25 -4.38 3.02
CA SER A 301 17.27 -5.71 2.42
C SER A 301 17.91 -5.68 1.02
N VAL A 302 17.58 -4.67 0.20
CA VAL A 302 18.22 -4.42 -1.10
C VAL A 302 19.72 -4.21 -0.93
N PHE A 303 20.14 -3.40 0.06
CA PHE A 303 21.56 -3.18 0.36
C PHE A 303 22.29 -4.45 0.83
N ARG A 304 21.62 -5.33 1.59
CA ARG A 304 22.21 -6.61 1.99
C ARG A 304 22.46 -7.50 0.78
N ILE A 305 21.53 -7.53 -0.18
CA ILE A 305 21.68 -8.30 -1.42
C ILE A 305 22.80 -7.69 -2.29
N LEU A 306 22.84 -6.36 -2.41
CA LEU A 306 23.93 -5.62 -3.07
C LEU A 306 25.31 -5.98 -2.51
N ALA A 307 25.46 -6.07 -1.20
CA ALA A 307 26.72 -6.48 -0.57
C ALA A 307 27.14 -7.89 -1.01
N GLY A 308 26.17 -8.80 -1.21
CA GLY A 308 26.41 -10.12 -1.79
C GLY A 308 26.82 -10.05 -3.26
N ILE A 309 26.18 -9.18 -4.04
CA ILE A 309 26.51 -8.94 -5.45
C ILE A 309 27.93 -8.41 -5.60
N ILE A 310 28.33 -7.43 -4.76
CA ILE A 310 29.68 -6.86 -4.73
C ILE A 310 30.72 -7.98 -4.54
N LYS A 311 30.55 -8.81 -3.50
CA LYS A 311 31.47 -9.92 -3.23
C LYS A 311 31.53 -10.93 -4.39
N LEU A 312 30.38 -11.26 -4.99
CA LEU A 312 30.33 -12.16 -6.15
C LEU A 312 31.06 -11.58 -7.36
N GLN A 313 30.91 -10.27 -7.62
CA GLN A 313 31.56 -9.60 -8.75
C GLN A 313 33.06 -9.40 -8.54
N THR A 314 33.50 -9.07 -7.33
CA THR A 314 34.91 -8.79 -7.04
C THR A 314 35.74 -10.05 -6.83
N ASP A 315 35.21 -11.06 -6.10
CA ASP A 315 36.02 -12.20 -5.65
C ASP A 315 35.85 -13.45 -6.53
N HIS A 316 34.69 -13.62 -7.18
CA HIS A 316 34.31 -14.90 -7.79
C HIS A 316 34.13 -14.84 -9.32
N MET A 317 33.72 -13.70 -9.86
CA MET A 317 33.53 -13.52 -11.31
C MET A 317 34.82 -13.08 -11.99
N LYS A 318 35.25 -13.84 -13.00
CA LYS A 318 36.39 -13.46 -13.84
C LYS A 318 35.87 -12.72 -15.07
N VAL A 319 36.57 -11.65 -15.45
CA VAL A 319 36.25 -10.91 -16.67
C VAL A 319 36.37 -11.85 -17.87
N ILE A 320 35.36 -11.85 -18.73
CA ILE A 320 35.34 -12.65 -19.96
C ILE A 320 36.36 -12.04 -20.93
N PRO A 321 37.36 -12.80 -21.41
CA PRO A 321 38.29 -12.29 -22.41
C PRO A 321 37.60 -12.09 -23.76
N VAL A 322 38.09 -11.13 -24.55
CA VAL A 322 37.50 -10.72 -25.84
C VAL A 322 37.55 -11.85 -26.90
N LYS A 323 38.48 -12.79 -26.75
CA LYS A 323 38.59 -14.00 -27.59
C LYS A 323 38.67 -15.23 -26.70
N ILE A 324 37.83 -16.24 -27.00
CA ILE A 324 37.75 -17.50 -26.25
C ILE A 324 37.74 -18.66 -27.24
N GLU A 325 38.53 -19.70 -26.96
CA GLU A 325 38.42 -20.98 -27.67
C GLU A 325 37.11 -21.68 -27.31
N ALA A 326 36.40 -22.23 -28.30
CA ALA A 326 35.06 -22.80 -28.12
C ALA A 326 34.98 -23.86 -27.00
N ASN A 327 36.04 -24.65 -26.81
CA ASN A 327 36.12 -25.70 -25.79
C ASN A 327 36.17 -25.15 -24.36
N LEU A 328 36.68 -23.93 -24.16
CA LEU A 328 36.81 -23.27 -22.86
C LEU A 328 35.60 -22.38 -22.53
N LEU A 329 34.67 -22.20 -23.47
CA LEU A 329 33.49 -21.35 -23.31
C LEU A 329 32.67 -21.71 -22.06
N LYS A 330 32.48 -23.00 -21.78
CA LYS A 330 31.71 -23.46 -20.61
C LYS A 330 32.38 -23.10 -19.28
N ASN A 331 33.71 -23.09 -19.24
CA ASN A 331 34.50 -22.71 -18.06
C ASN A 331 34.48 -21.19 -17.86
N HIS A 332 34.59 -20.41 -18.93
CA HIS A 332 34.49 -18.94 -18.88
C HIS A 332 33.05 -18.42 -18.70
N ALA A 333 32.04 -19.24 -19.00
CA ALA A 333 30.64 -18.88 -18.80
C ALA A 333 30.25 -18.77 -17.32
N GLN A 334 30.96 -19.46 -16.41
CA GLN A 334 30.74 -19.42 -14.95
C GLN A 334 29.24 -19.50 -14.58
N LEU A 335 28.54 -20.52 -15.12
CA LEU A 335 27.08 -20.62 -15.05
C LEU A 335 26.53 -20.59 -13.60
N SER A 336 27.24 -21.20 -12.64
CA SER A 336 26.82 -21.21 -11.23
C SER A 336 26.80 -19.81 -10.62
N GLU A 337 27.87 -19.03 -10.82
CA GLU A 337 28.00 -17.69 -10.26
C GLU A 337 27.07 -16.70 -10.96
N ARG A 338 26.88 -16.84 -12.27
CA ARG A 338 25.88 -16.04 -13.00
C ARG A 338 24.46 -16.36 -12.60
N TYR A 339 24.15 -17.62 -12.30
CA TYR A 339 22.83 -17.98 -11.76
C TYR A 339 22.60 -17.33 -10.38
N ARG A 340 23.60 -17.35 -9.49
CA ARG A 340 23.53 -16.65 -8.20
C ARG A 340 23.34 -15.16 -8.36
N LEU A 341 24.08 -14.53 -9.29
CA LEU A 341 23.91 -13.12 -9.63
C LEU A 341 22.49 -12.84 -10.13
N ALA A 342 21.99 -13.61 -11.11
CA ALA A 342 20.64 -13.45 -11.65
C ALA A 342 19.55 -13.63 -10.58
N ARG A 343 19.74 -14.58 -9.65
CA ARG A 343 18.83 -14.76 -8.51
C ARG A 343 18.83 -13.56 -7.58
N ALA A 344 20.01 -13.05 -7.20
CA ALA A 344 20.13 -11.87 -6.36
C ALA A 344 19.49 -10.63 -7.03
N THR A 345 19.72 -10.45 -8.33
CA THR A 345 19.11 -9.38 -9.12
C THR A 345 17.59 -9.52 -9.20
N ASN A 346 17.05 -10.73 -9.39
CA ASN A 346 15.61 -10.97 -9.36
C ASN A 346 14.99 -10.62 -8.00
N GLU A 347 15.67 -10.97 -6.90
CA GLU A 347 15.21 -10.62 -5.55
C GLU A 347 15.17 -9.09 -5.35
N VAL A 348 16.20 -8.36 -5.81
CA VAL A 348 16.17 -6.87 -5.84
C VAL A 348 14.98 -6.36 -6.64
N SER A 349 14.76 -6.87 -7.86
CA SER A 349 13.66 -6.42 -8.71
C SER A 349 12.31 -6.62 -8.05
N LYS A 350 12.10 -7.73 -7.33
CA LYS A 350 10.87 -7.97 -6.55
C LYS A 350 10.66 -6.94 -5.44
N TYR A 351 11.72 -6.56 -4.72
CA TYR A 351 11.62 -5.51 -3.70
C TYR A 351 11.27 -4.15 -4.31
N THR A 352 11.91 -3.79 -5.43
CA THR A 352 11.62 -2.54 -6.13
C THR A 352 10.19 -2.55 -6.70
N GLU A 353 9.77 -3.64 -7.35
CA GLU A 353 8.41 -3.79 -7.89
C GLU A 353 7.36 -3.64 -6.79
N GLY A 354 7.56 -4.26 -5.61
CA GLY A 354 6.67 -4.12 -4.47
C GLY A 354 6.51 -2.67 -3.99
N ILE A 355 7.60 -1.89 -3.94
CA ILE A 355 7.54 -0.46 -3.60
C ILE A 355 6.89 0.35 -4.72
N LEU A 356 7.27 0.12 -5.97
CA LEU A 356 6.74 0.88 -7.11
C LEU A 356 5.26 0.60 -7.37
N ALA A 357 4.77 -0.60 -7.01
CA ALA A 357 3.36 -0.94 -7.04
C ALA A 357 2.53 -0.12 -6.03
N MET A 358 3.17 0.37 -4.97
CA MET A 358 2.54 1.31 -4.05
C MET A 358 2.38 2.67 -4.74
N LYS A 359 1.13 3.10 -4.94
CA LYS A 359 0.83 4.45 -5.42
C LYS A 359 1.04 5.45 -4.29
N LYS A 360 1.23 6.73 -4.66
CA LYS A 360 1.25 7.82 -3.68
C LYS A 360 0.02 7.79 -2.80
N THR A 361 0.22 8.00 -1.50
CA THR A 361 -0.84 7.94 -0.50
C THR A 361 -0.86 9.21 0.31
N LEU A 362 -2.02 9.86 0.31
CA LEU A 362 -2.32 10.95 1.21
C LEU A 362 -2.66 10.37 2.60
N LEU A 363 -1.89 10.76 3.61
CA LEU A 363 -2.06 10.38 5.00
C LEU A 363 -2.35 11.66 5.80
N GLY A 364 -3.63 11.91 6.05
CA GLY A 364 -4.08 13.19 6.61
C GLY A 364 -3.83 14.32 5.62
N ILE A 365 -2.91 15.21 5.96
CA ILE A 365 -2.52 16.35 5.11
C ILE A 365 -1.18 16.15 4.39
N LEU A 366 -0.44 15.08 4.72
CA LEU A 366 0.88 14.81 4.13
C LEU A 366 0.78 13.69 3.11
N GLU A 367 1.38 13.88 1.94
CA GLU A 367 1.49 12.85 0.91
C GLU A 367 2.81 12.08 1.06
N VAL A 368 2.73 10.75 1.03
CA VAL A 368 3.90 9.86 1.01
C VAL A 368 4.10 9.33 -0.39
N ASP A 369 5.27 9.63 -0.98
CA ASP A 369 5.75 9.06 -2.23
C ASP A 369 6.71 7.88 -1.95
N PRO A 370 6.32 6.63 -2.28
CA PRO A 370 7.16 5.45 -2.07
C PRO A 370 8.52 5.51 -2.79
N ARG A 371 8.60 6.21 -3.93
CA ARG A 371 9.87 6.38 -4.67
C ARG A 371 10.85 7.24 -3.88
N GLN A 372 10.36 8.32 -3.28
CA GLN A 372 11.18 9.19 -2.43
C GLN A 372 11.63 8.45 -1.17
N VAL A 373 10.74 7.67 -0.54
CA VAL A 373 11.09 6.85 0.63
C VAL A 373 12.17 5.83 0.30
N LEU A 374 12.10 5.19 -0.88
CA LEU A 374 13.15 4.29 -1.35
C LEU A 374 14.46 5.03 -1.60
N GLU A 375 14.44 6.15 -2.33
CA GLU A 375 15.64 6.94 -2.61
C GLU A 375 16.31 7.44 -1.31
N GLU A 376 15.55 8.03 -0.40
CA GLU A 376 16.03 8.46 0.91
C GLU A 376 16.57 7.28 1.72
N GLY A 377 15.87 6.15 1.72
CA GLY A 377 16.31 4.94 2.42
C GLY A 377 17.59 4.37 1.84
N LEU A 378 17.76 4.39 0.52
CA LEU A 378 18.99 3.93 -0.14
C LEU A 378 20.16 4.89 0.12
N ARG A 379 19.94 6.21 0.04
CA ARG A 379 20.93 7.23 0.42
C ARG A 379 21.34 7.09 1.88
N LYS A 380 20.36 6.87 2.76
CA LYS A 380 20.58 6.63 4.18
C LYS A 380 21.48 5.43 4.37
N GLU A 381 21.15 4.27 3.81
CA GLU A 381 21.97 3.06 3.93
C GLU A 381 23.38 3.18 3.32
N LEU A 382 23.56 4.03 2.28
CA LEU A 382 24.85 4.33 1.68
C LEU A 382 25.77 5.12 2.64
N VAL A 383 25.21 6.11 3.34
CA VAL A 383 25.93 7.03 4.25
C VAL A 383 26.00 6.50 5.70
N TYR A 384 24.91 5.91 6.18
CA TYR A 384 24.64 5.57 7.57
C TYR A 384 23.85 4.26 7.72
N ARG A 385 24.36 3.34 8.55
CA ARG A 385 23.52 2.28 9.11
C ARG A 385 23.24 2.53 10.58
N VAL A 386 21.95 2.51 10.94
CA VAL A 386 21.38 2.73 12.28
C VAL A 386 21.55 1.52 13.22
N ARG A 387 22.15 0.39 12.79
CA ARG A 387 22.31 -0.80 13.66
C ARG A 387 23.77 -1.22 13.89
N PRO A 388 24.15 -1.65 15.12
CA PRO A 388 25.54 -1.96 15.50
C PRO A 388 26.14 -3.21 14.84
N MET A 389 25.40 -3.90 13.98
CA MET A 389 25.86 -5.15 13.35
C MET A 389 26.24 -4.88 11.90
N SER A 390 27.51 -4.53 11.73
CA SER A 390 28.36 -4.60 10.54
C SER A 390 27.87 -4.00 9.19
N LEU A 391 28.78 -3.22 8.59
CA LEU A 391 28.75 -2.57 7.26
C LEU A 391 28.03 -1.20 7.17
N SER A 392 28.79 -0.14 7.47
CA SER A 392 28.73 1.12 6.70
C SER A 392 29.73 0.97 5.56
N PHE A 393 29.39 1.42 4.34
CA PHE A 393 30.21 1.13 3.15
C PHE A 393 31.16 2.26 2.80
N VAL A 394 30.74 3.52 2.86
CA VAL A 394 31.61 4.65 2.49
C VAL A 394 32.36 5.16 3.72
N SER A 395 31.67 5.75 4.69
CA SER A 395 32.34 6.43 5.82
C SER A 395 33.18 5.46 6.68
N ARG A 396 32.79 4.18 6.82
CA ARG A 396 33.65 3.14 7.42
C ARG A 396 34.76 2.67 6.50
N ALA A 397 34.57 2.51 5.19
CA ALA A 397 35.70 2.15 4.32
C ALA A 397 36.80 3.22 4.39
N TYR A 398 36.42 4.49 4.42
CA TYR A 398 37.36 5.57 4.66
C TYR A 398 38.00 5.47 6.06
N HIS A 399 37.22 5.27 7.13
CA HIS A 399 37.74 5.21 8.51
C HIS A 399 38.58 3.96 8.84
N ASP A 400 38.21 2.79 8.31
CA ASP A 400 38.85 1.50 8.60
C ASP A 400 40.07 1.28 7.68
N ILE A 401 40.04 1.74 6.43
CA ILE A 401 41.13 1.53 5.45
C ILE A 401 42.18 2.64 5.54
N LEU A 402 41.80 3.90 5.75
CA LEU A 402 42.76 5.01 5.89
C LEU A 402 43.33 5.11 7.32
N GLN A 403 43.78 3.98 7.86
CA GLN A 403 44.57 3.93 9.08
C GLN A 403 46.04 3.85 8.70
N PHE A 404 46.74 4.95 8.90
CA PHE A 404 48.17 5.01 8.60
C PHE A 404 48.99 4.57 9.82
N PRO A 405 50.07 3.79 9.63
CA PRO A 405 51.06 3.55 10.68
C PRO A 405 51.73 4.85 11.13
N PRO A 406 52.34 4.88 12.33
CA PRO A 406 53.12 6.02 12.80
C PRO A 406 54.19 6.42 11.77
N ALA A 407 54.36 7.73 11.56
CA ALA A 407 55.19 8.33 10.51
C ALA A 407 56.64 7.80 10.45
N GLU A 408 57.15 7.22 11.54
CA GLU A 408 58.48 6.64 11.65
C GLU A 408 58.63 5.28 10.96
N SER A 409 57.53 4.59 10.66
CA SER A 409 57.49 3.23 10.08
C SER A 409 56.92 3.17 8.65
N THR A 410 56.35 4.27 8.17
CA THR A 410 55.49 4.25 6.98
C THR A 410 56.29 4.29 5.68
N THR A 411 56.27 3.19 4.93
CA THR A 411 56.90 3.14 3.60
C THR A 411 55.92 3.63 2.53
N ALA A 412 56.38 4.38 1.53
CA ALA A 412 55.55 4.85 0.39
C ALA A 412 54.79 3.70 -0.32
N LYS A 413 55.34 2.48 -0.29
CA LYS A 413 54.68 1.26 -0.82
C LYS A 413 53.45 0.85 -0.01
N GLU A 414 53.49 0.99 1.32
CA GLU A 414 52.39 0.64 2.22
C GLU A 414 51.24 1.64 2.07
N CYS A 415 51.54 2.94 1.98
CA CYS A 415 50.54 3.96 1.66
C CYS A 415 49.88 3.68 0.30
N THR A 416 50.67 3.34 -0.72
CA THR A 416 50.14 3.03 -2.05
C THR A 416 49.23 1.79 -2.02
N ALA A 417 49.58 0.76 -1.24
CA ALA A 417 48.75 -0.44 -1.08
C ALA A 417 47.42 -0.14 -0.36
N ILE A 418 47.43 0.74 0.64
CA ILE A 418 46.22 1.22 1.32
C ILE A 418 45.29 1.94 0.32
N PHE A 419 45.83 2.88 -0.47
CA PHE A 419 45.05 3.60 -1.48
C PHE A 419 44.52 2.68 -2.60
N GLN A 420 45.31 1.69 -3.04
CA GLN A 420 44.86 0.70 -4.02
C GLN A 420 43.71 -0.16 -3.48
N THR A 421 43.76 -0.53 -2.20
CA THR A 421 42.69 -1.28 -1.53
C THR A 421 41.41 -0.46 -1.44
N LEU A 422 41.53 0.82 -1.06
CA LEU A 422 40.39 1.74 -1.02
C LEU A 422 39.80 1.96 -2.43
N ALA A 423 40.65 2.21 -3.44
CA ALA A 423 40.22 2.41 -4.81
C ALA A 423 39.47 1.19 -5.37
N GLY A 424 39.97 -0.02 -5.13
CA GLY A 424 39.29 -1.26 -5.53
C GLY A 424 37.91 -1.40 -4.87
N THR A 425 37.83 -1.09 -3.58
CA THR A 425 36.58 -1.15 -2.80
C THR A 425 35.55 -0.13 -3.31
N LEU A 426 35.95 1.12 -3.53
CA LEU A 426 35.07 2.18 -4.06
C LEU A 426 34.63 1.90 -5.49
N GLN A 427 35.53 1.33 -6.31
CA GLN A 427 35.20 0.97 -7.69
C GLN A 427 34.20 -0.19 -7.75
N ALA A 428 34.32 -1.18 -6.85
CA ALA A 428 33.34 -2.26 -6.73
C ALA A 428 31.94 -1.73 -6.33
N TYR A 429 31.89 -0.75 -5.41
CA TYR A 429 30.63 -0.09 -5.05
C TYR A 429 30.04 0.68 -6.22
N ARG A 430 30.83 1.51 -6.89
CA ARG A 430 30.39 2.25 -8.08
C ARG A 430 29.80 1.32 -9.14
N LEU A 431 30.49 0.23 -9.48
CA LEU A 431 30.04 -0.73 -10.47
C LEU A 431 28.72 -1.42 -10.06
N SER A 432 28.55 -1.69 -8.78
CA SER A 432 27.33 -2.34 -8.26
C SER A 432 26.13 -1.39 -8.27
N PHE A 433 26.33 -0.10 -7.99
CA PHE A 433 25.28 0.91 -8.13
C PHE A 433 24.93 1.19 -9.59
N GLU A 434 25.91 1.16 -10.49
CA GLU A 434 25.68 1.23 -11.93
C GLU A 434 24.89 0.01 -12.43
N TYR A 435 25.20 -1.19 -11.92
CA TYR A 435 24.49 -2.42 -12.28
C TYR A 435 23.03 -2.42 -11.80
N ILE A 436 22.76 -1.95 -10.58
CA ILE A 436 21.42 -2.05 -9.98
C ILE A 436 20.46 -0.93 -10.43
N GLN A 437 20.98 0.16 -11.02
CA GLN A 437 20.19 1.36 -11.35
C GLN A 437 18.96 1.03 -12.21
N ASP A 438 19.12 0.14 -13.19
CA ASP A 438 18.06 -0.24 -14.13
C ASP A 438 16.98 -1.08 -13.45
N TYR A 439 17.36 -1.91 -12.48
CA TYR A 439 16.43 -2.77 -11.73
C TYR A 439 15.69 -2.04 -10.61
N VAL A 440 16.24 -0.92 -10.13
CA VAL A 440 15.64 -0.09 -9.08
C VAL A 440 14.85 1.09 -9.66
N GLY A 441 15.15 1.50 -10.90
CA GLY A 441 14.51 2.66 -11.54
C GLY A 441 14.91 3.99 -10.89
N ILE A 442 16.10 4.05 -10.30
CA ILE A 442 16.67 5.23 -9.65
C ILE A 442 18.07 5.47 -10.23
N TYR A 443 18.48 6.74 -10.34
CA TYR A 443 19.81 7.14 -10.81
C TYR A 443 20.90 6.80 -9.78
N GLY A 444 21.28 5.52 -9.69
CA GLY A 444 22.26 5.00 -8.72
C GLY A 444 23.63 5.68 -8.80
N LEU A 445 24.13 5.92 -10.02
CA LEU A 445 25.44 6.56 -10.21
C LEU A 445 25.45 8.02 -9.73
N ARG A 446 24.37 8.76 -9.97
CA ARG A 446 24.23 10.14 -9.49
C ARG A 446 24.19 10.17 -7.96
N MET A 447 23.38 9.32 -7.36
CA MET A 447 23.28 9.17 -5.90
C MET A 447 24.64 8.85 -5.27
N TRP A 448 25.41 7.93 -5.87
CA TRP A 448 26.77 7.60 -5.43
C TRP A 448 27.69 8.82 -5.42
N HIS A 449 27.73 9.62 -6.50
CA HIS A 449 28.59 10.80 -6.57
C HIS A 449 28.17 11.92 -5.61
N GLU A 450 26.86 12.16 -5.47
CA GLU A 450 26.32 13.16 -4.54
C GLU A 450 26.69 12.81 -3.10
N GLU A 451 26.41 11.58 -2.66
CA GLU A 451 26.69 11.19 -1.27
C GLU A 451 28.19 11.04 -0.99
N LEU A 452 29.00 10.58 -1.97
CA LEU A 452 30.46 10.54 -1.81
C LEU A 452 31.04 11.95 -1.61
N SER A 453 30.64 12.90 -2.46
CA SER A 453 31.08 14.29 -2.36
C SER A 453 30.64 14.91 -1.03
N ARG A 454 29.42 14.61 -0.60
CA ARG A 454 28.84 15.08 0.65
C ARG A 454 29.60 14.56 1.88
N VAL A 455 29.95 13.27 1.90
CA VAL A 455 30.75 12.68 2.99
C VAL A 455 32.15 13.29 3.04
N ILE A 456 32.82 13.46 1.90
CA ILE A 456 34.16 14.07 1.85
C ILE A 456 34.10 15.52 2.35
N ASN A 457 33.19 16.33 1.80
CA ASN A 457 33.08 17.75 2.17
C ASN A 457 32.70 17.96 3.64
N TYR A 458 31.84 17.11 4.21
CA TYR A 458 31.53 17.15 5.64
C TYR A 458 32.75 16.86 6.52
N ASN A 459 33.56 15.86 6.18
CA ASN A 459 34.76 15.53 6.95
C ASN A 459 35.86 16.61 6.78
N VAL A 460 35.98 17.21 5.59
CA VAL A 460 36.85 18.37 5.38
C VAL A 460 36.39 19.56 6.21
N GLU A 461 35.09 19.87 6.24
CA GLU A 461 34.53 20.94 7.07
C GLU A 461 34.78 20.68 8.57
N ALA A 462 34.68 19.42 8.99
CA ALA A 462 34.97 19.00 10.36
C ALA A 462 36.44 19.20 10.74
N GLU A 463 37.40 18.94 9.85
CA GLU A 463 38.83 19.23 10.11
C GLU A 463 39.14 20.73 10.02
N CYS A 464 38.53 21.45 9.06
CA CYS A 464 38.68 22.90 8.94
C CYS A 464 38.25 23.64 10.21
N ASN A 465 37.33 23.08 11.01
CA ASN A 465 36.96 23.64 12.32
C ASN A 465 38.13 23.79 13.30
N ARG A 466 39.25 23.06 13.11
CA ARG A 466 40.48 23.26 13.88
C ARG A 466 41.12 24.63 13.59
N TYR A 467 40.97 25.13 12.37
CA TYR A 467 41.61 26.35 11.88
C TYR A 467 40.66 27.56 11.87
N LEU A 468 39.34 27.34 12.02
CA LEU A 468 38.33 28.40 12.01
C LEU A 468 38.11 29.01 13.40
N LYS A 469 38.07 30.35 13.47
CA LYS A 469 37.71 31.09 14.70
C LYS A 469 36.25 30.87 15.11
N LYS A 470 35.35 30.74 14.13
CA LYS A 470 33.93 30.39 14.34
C LYS A 470 33.73 28.93 13.92
N LYS A 471 33.55 28.05 14.91
CA LYS A 471 33.33 26.62 14.66
C LYS A 471 31.96 26.40 14.03
N VAL A 472 31.92 25.57 13.00
CA VAL A 472 30.69 25.08 12.38
C VAL A 472 30.28 23.79 13.09
N TYR A 473 29.16 23.86 13.80
CA TYR A 473 28.58 22.70 14.46
C TYR A 473 27.64 21.93 13.51
N ASP A 474 27.32 20.68 13.82
CA ASP A 474 26.52 19.80 12.95
C ASP A 474 25.15 20.39 12.56
N ARG A 475 24.56 21.22 13.42
CA ARG A 475 23.28 21.91 13.14
C ARG A 475 23.41 23.04 12.12
N THR A 476 24.63 23.49 11.84
CA THR A 476 24.97 24.62 10.97
C THR A 476 25.74 24.19 9.72
N SER A 477 26.24 22.94 9.69
CA SER A 477 26.92 22.37 8.51
C SER A 477 25.95 22.26 7.34
N GLN A 478 26.41 22.68 6.16
CA GLN A 478 25.63 22.60 4.91
C GLN A 478 25.50 21.17 4.39
N PHE A 479 26.41 20.28 4.81
CA PHE A 479 26.46 18.89 4.35
C PHE A 479 25.72 17.93 5.30
N GLN A 480 25.34 18.37 6.49
CA GLN A 480 24.59 17.57 7.44
C GLN A 480 23.08 17.68 7.20
N SER A 481 22.41 16.55 6.95
CA SER A 481 20.96 16.48 6.77
C SER A 481 20.33 15.86 8.01
N ARG A 482 19.16 16.38 8.42
CA ARG A 482 18.35 15.78 9.49
C ARG A 482 17.81 14.40 9.10
N ALA A 483 17.51 14.18 7.82
CA ALA A 483 16.99 12.91 7.33
C ALA A 483 18.09 11.85 7.15
N ILE A 484 19.30 12.28 6.75
CA ILE A 484 20.45 11.40 6.49
C ILE A 484 21.67 11.99 7.20
N PRO A 485 21.86 11.76 8.50
CA PRO A 485 23.03 12.27 9.21
C PRO A 485 24.29 11.49 8.83
N ILE A 486 25.39 12.19 8.60
CA ILE A 486 26.72 11.58 8.42
C ILE A 486 27.26 11.21 9.81
N PRO A 487 27.69 9.95 10.03
CA PRO A 487 28.20 9.51 11.32
C PRO A 487 29.57 10.14 11.60
N ARG A 488 29.79 10.57 12.84
CA ARG A 488 31.14 10.82 13.37
C ARG A 488 31.68 9.54 13.99
N PHE A 489 32.86 9.12 13.58
CA PHE A 489 33.58 8.00 14.20
C PHE A 489 34.46 8.51 15.34
N SER A 490 34.71 7.66 16.33
CA SER A 490 35.73 7.92 17.33
C SER A 490 37.11 7.89 16.67
N PRO A 491 38.04 8.78 17.03
CA PRO A 491 39.39 8.75 16.49
C PRO A 491 40.08 7.40 16.79
N PRO A 492 40.89 6.87 15.85
CA PRO A 492 41.57 5.59 16.03
C PRO A 492 42.55 5.65 17.21
N PRO A 493 42.74 4.55 17.96
CA PRO A 493 43.58 4.52 19.16
C PRO A 493 45.07 4.86 18.90
N ASN A 494 45.52 4.77 17.65
CA ASN A 494 46.89 5.03 17.23
C ASN A 494 47.15 6.49 16.85
N ASP A 495 46.12 7.31 16.62
CA ASP A 495 46.25 8.76 16.37
C ASP A 495 45.13 9.54 17.06
N PRO A 496 45.33 9.97 18.32
CA PRO A 496 44.34 10.76 19.05
C PRO A 496 44.28 12.23 18.61
N SER A 497 45.14 12.66 17.67
CA SER A 497 45.25 14.05 17.24
C SER A 497 44.35 14.39 16.05
N SER A 498 44.01 13.38 15.23
CA SER A 498 43.08 13.49 14.10
C SER A 498 41.63 13.38 14.54
N ILE A 499 40.75 14.21 13.97
CA ILE A 499 39.32 14.19 14.29
C ILE A 499 38.60 13.15 13.42
N ASN A 500 39.05 12.96 12.18
CA ASN A 500 38.55 11.97 11.22
C ASN A 500 39.66 11.44 10.28
N PHE A 501 39.28 10.68 9.25
CA PHE A 501 40.23 10.05 8.31
C PHE A 501 40.97 11.04 7.38
N MET A 502 40.56 12.30 7.33
CA MET A 502 41.22 13.35 6.55
C MET A 502 42.48 13.89 7.25
N GLY A 503 42.68 13.59 8.53
CA GLY A 503 43.88 13.94 9.30
C GLY A 503 43.70 15.11 10.23
#